data_AF-A0A2E7GYD8-F1
#
_entry.id   AF-A0A2E7GYD8-F1
#
_cell.length_a   1.000
_cell.length_b   1.000
_cell.length_c   1.000
_cell.angle_alpha   90.00
_cell.angle_beta   90.00
_cell.angle_gamma   90.00
#
_symmetry.space_group_name_H-M   'P 1'
#
loop_
_entity.id
_entity.type
_entity.pdbx_description
1 polymer ?
#
loop_
_entity_poly.entity_id
_entity_poly.type
_entity_poly.pdbx_seq_one_letter_code
_entity_poly.pdbx_strand_id
1 'polypeptide(L)'
;MICMQHVALSIFDKELCLPFFDRLTELFQEHHHSEEQAPDEYESLLYRVCRPYAPEMLDMIDEWMGLEDRAWRAETQREVLLSLYAIRYPDTLLIESLTDKARSDIRRLSAYLHFTHHTYSIWDDDTRKGLGKLGIDIPEMKEADPFIYGAYVSSIELLKDVAPFTCFLEHDVPRQRLFQSALAAYGRES
;
A
#
# COMPACT_ATOMS: atom_id res chain seq x y z
N MET A 1 26.77 3.21 7.10
CA MET A 1 25.47 2.58 6.81
C MET A 1 24.86 3.39 5.67
N ILE A 2 24.68 2.76 4.52
CA ILE A 2 24.43 3.44 3.24
C ILE A 2 23.01 4.03 3.28
N CYS A 3 22.92 5.34 3.03
CA CYS A 3 21.67 6.09 2.97
C CYS A 3 20.84 5.58 1.79
N MET A 4 19.75 4.86 2.07
CA MET A 4 18.85 4.25 1.09
C MET A 4 17.93 5.27 0.38
N GLN A 5 18.18 6.58 0.52
CA GLN A 5 17.40 7.66 -0.11
C GLN A 5 17.81 7.98 -1.55
N HIS A 6 18.77 7.24 -2.13
CA HIS A 6 19.20 7.38 -3.51
C HIS A 6 19.37 6.01 -4.20
N VAL A 7 18.37 5.13 -4.12
CA VAL A 7 18.24 4.10 -5.16
C VAL A 7 17.83 4.85 -6.42
N ALA A 8 18.85 5.13 -7.21
CA ALA A 8 18.85 6.13 -8.24
C ALA A 8 17.90 5.77 -9.39
N LEU A 9 17.21 6.80 -9.89
CA LEU A 9 16.56 6.89 -11.20
C LEU A 9 17.44 6.42 -12.38
N SER A 10 18.73 6.11 -12.16
CA SER A 10 19.65 5.59 -13.17
C SER A 10 19.58 4.07 -13.40
N ILE A 11 18.85 3.32 -12.56
CA ILE A 11 18.68 1.85 -12.71
C ILE A 11 17.26 1.49 -13.17
N PHE A 12 16.31 2.44 -13.12
CA PHE A 12 14.94 2.19 -13.52
C PHE A 12 14.83 2.07 -15.05
N ASP A 13 14.62 0.84 -15.52
CA ASP A 13 14.46 0.54 -16.93
C ASP A 13 12.99 0.74 -17.35
N LYS A 14 12.75 1.86 -18.04
CA LYS A 14 11.41 2.18 -18.55
C LYS A 14 10.93 1.17 -19.58
N GLU A 15 11.83 0.53 -20.34
CA GLU A 15 11.46 -0.45 -21.36
C GLU A 15 10.92 -1.73 -20.71
N LEU A 16 11.47 -2.13 -19.55
CA LEU A 16 10.93 -3.25 -18.76
C LEU A 16 9.50 -2.99 -18.25
N CYS A 17 9.09 -1.72 -18.13
CA CYS A 17 7.77 -1.36 -17.64
C CYS A 17 6.69 -1.29 -18.74
N LEU A 18 7.08 -1.28 -20.02
CA LEU A 18 6.13 -1.16 -21.14
C LEU A 18 5.06 -2.26 -21.13
N PRO A 19 5.38 -3.57 -20.95
CA PRO A 19 4.37 -4.62 -20.94
C PRO A 19 3.35 -4.46 -19.82
N PHE A 20 3.78 -3.94 -18.66
CA PHE A 20 2.91 -3.63 -17.54
C PHE A 20 2.01 -2.43 -17.85
N PHE A 21 2.56 -1.34 -18.38
CA PHE A 21 1.76 -0.14 -18.71
C PHE A 21 0.73 -0.39 -19.81
N ASP A 22 1.08 -1.18 -20.83
CA ASP A 22 0.16 -1.53 -21.93
C ASP A 22 -1.07 -2.32 -21.42
N ARG A 23 -0.93 -3.04 -20.30
CA ARG A 23 -1.98 -3.88 -19.70
C ARG A 23 -2.52 -3.34 -18.38
N LEU A 24 -2.11 -2.15 -17.94
CA LEU A 24 -2.41 -1.61 -16.60
C LEU A 24 -3.90 -1.68 -16.27
N THR A 25 -4.75 -1.27 -17.22
CA THR A 25 -6.21 -1.26 -17.05
C THR A 25 -6.78 -2.66 -16.92
N GLU A 26 -6.33 -3.61 -17.74
CA GLU A 26 -6.75 -5.01 -17.70
C GLU A 26 -6.38 -5.62 -16.35
N LEU A 27 -5.11 -5.50 -15.96
CA LEU A 27 -4.58 -6.01 -14.69
C LEU A 27 -5.30 -5.41 -13.48
N PHE A 28 -5.59 -4.10 -13.52
CA PHE A 28 -6.37 -3.45 -12.48
C PHE A 28 -7.78 -4.06 -12.36
N GLN A 29 -8.47 -4.24 -13.49
CA GLN A 29 -9.82 -4.82 -13.52
C GLN A 29 -9.84 -6.25 -12.99
N GLU A 30 -8.85 -7.08 -13.38
CA GLU A 30 -8.73 -8.46 -12.93
C GLU A 30 -8.57 -8.59 -11.42
N HIS A 31 -7.79 -7.70 -10.81
CA HIS A 31 -7.52 -7.77 -9.37
C HIS A 31 -8.57 -7.00 -8.55
N HIS A 32 -8.75 -5.71 -8.81
CA HIS A 32 -9.55 -4.82 -7.97
C HIS A 32 -11.04 -5.21 -7.95
N HIS A 33 -11.58 -5.67 -9.08
CA HIS A 33 -12.97 -6.10 -9.17
C HIS A 33 -13.19 -7.58 -8.89
N SER A 34 -12.17 -8.28 -8.39
CA SER A 34 -12.33 -9.67 -7.94
C SER A 34 -13.15 -9.73 -6.65
N GLU A 35 -13.86 -10.85 -6.44
CA GLU A 35 -14.60 -11.11 -5.19
C GLU A 35 -13.68 -11.02 -3.96
N GLU A 36 -12.41 -11.43 -4.10
CA GLU A 36 -11.40 -11.38 -3.03
C GLU A 36 -11.12 -9.94 -2.55
N GLN A 37 -11.23 -8.94 -3.43
CA GLN A 37 -10.94 -7.55 -3.08
C GLN A 37 -12.17 -6.78 -2.57
N ALA A 38 -13.37 -7.38 -2.66
CA ALA A 38 -14.64 -6.79 -2.22
C ALA A 38 -14.76 -5.29 -2.58
N PRO A 39 -14.78 -4.93 -3.88
CA PRO A 39 -14.62 -3.55 -4.35
C PRO A 39 -15.66 -2.59 -3.75
N ASP A 40 -16.93 -2.99 -3.67
CA ASP A 40 -18.00 -2.16 -3.08
C ASP A 40 -17.74 -1.85 -1.60
N GLU A 41 -17.21 -2.82 -0.85
CA GLU A 41 -16.87 -2.65 0.56
C GLU A 41 -15.63 -1.77 0.73
N TYR A 42 -14.62 -1.99 -0.12
CA TYR A 42 -13.42 -1.15 -0.18
C TYR A 42 -13.80 0.32 -0.42
N GLU A 43 -14.62 0.59 -1.43
CA GLU A 43 -15.06 1.96 -1.76
C GLU A 43 -15.87 2.57 -0.61
N SER A 44 -16.77 1.80 0.01
CA SER A 44 -17.50 2.23 1.20
C SER A 44 -16.58 2.64 2.35
N LEU A 45 -15.50 1.88 2.59
CA LEU A 45 -14.53 2.19 3.63
C LEU A 45 -13.78 3.51 3.40
N LEU A 46 -13.47 3.86 2.13
CA LEU A 46 -12.84 5.15 1.80
C LEU A 46 -13.66 6.35 2.29
N TYR A 47 -14.99 6.21 2.40
CA TYR A 47 -15.87 7.28 2.88
C TYR A 47 -16.20 7.16 4.38
N ARG A 48 -16.15 5.94 4.95
CA ARG A 48 -16.48 5.69 6.36
C ARG A 48 -15.31 5.94 7.31
N VAL A 49 -14.07 5.73 6.85
CA VAL A 49 -12.87 5.98 7.66
C VAL A 49 -12.53 7.47 7.56
N CYS A 50 -13.05 8.25 8.51
CA CYS A 50 -12.88 9.70 8.52
C CYS A 50 -12.47 10.22 9.90
N ARG A 51 -12.00 11.48 9.94
CA ARG A 51 -11.65 12.11 11.22
C ARG A 51 -12.93 12.55 11.96
N PRO A 52 -12.98 12.41 13.29
CA PRO A 52 -11.95 11.86 14.15
C PRO A 52 -11.88 10.32 14.09
N TYR A 53 -10.67 9.77 13.94
CA TYR A 53 -10.44 8.33 13.90
C TYR A 53 -10.79 7.67 15.23
N ALA A 54 -11.54 6.58 15.15
CA ALA A 54 -12.00 5.78 16.29
C ALA A 54 -11.56 4.31 16.14
N PRO A 55 -11.43 3.56 17.25
CA PRO A 55 -11.06 2.13 17.23
C PRO A 55 -11.91 1.28 16.28
N GLU A 56 -13.20 1.56 16.22
CA GLU A 56 -14.19 0.86 15.41
C GLU A 56 -13.89 1.02 13.91
N MET A 57 -13.23 2.12 13.52
CA MET A 57 -12.76 2.29 12.15
C MET A 57 -11.62 1.36 11.78
N LEU A 58 -10.75 1.03 12.75
CA LEU A 58 -9.72 0.00 12.55
C LEU A 58 -10.34 -1.39 12.47
N ASP A 59 -11.41 -1.65 13.23
CA ASP A 59 -12.17 -2.92 13.15
C ASP A 59 -12.81 -3.10 11.78
N MET A 60 -13.45 -2.07 11.24
CA MET A 60 -14.02 -2.11 9.88
C MET A 60 -12.95 -2.42 8.81
N ILE A 61 -11.73 -1.89 8.96
CA ILE A 61 -10.63 -2.18 8.03
C ILE A 61 -10.15 -3.63 8.20
N ASP A 62 -10.00 -4.11 9.44
CA ASP A 62 -9.60 -5.49 9.71
C ASP A 62 -10.63 -6.49 9.17
N GLU A 63 -11.92 -6.20 9.31
CA GLU A 63 -13.02 -7.01 8.78
C GLU A 63 -12.94 -7.13 7.26
N TRP A 64 -12.79 -6.02 6.54
CA TRP A 64 -12.61 -6.03 5.08
C TRP A 64 -11.34 -6.79 4.66
N MET A 65 -10.27 -6.71 5.44
CA MET A 65 -9.05 -7.49 5.18
C MET A 65 -9.20 -8.98 5.51
N GLY A 66 -10.29 -9.41 6.14
CA GLY A 66 -10.47 -10.77 6.65
C GLY A 66 -9.50 -11.15 7.77
N LEU A 67 -9.06 -10.17 8.58
CA LEU A 67 -8.15 -10.39 9.70
C LEU A 67 -8.91 -10.70 11.00
N GLU A 68 -8.28 -11.48 11.88
CA GLU A 68 -8.77 -11.68 13.25
C GLU A 68 -8.67 -10.41 14.10
N ASP A 69 -9.53 -10.30 15.12
CA ASP A 69 -9.55 -9.18 16.06
C ASP A 69 -8.17 -8.86 16.67
N ARG A 70 -7.91 -7.57 16.86
CA ARG A 70 -6.67 -7.10 17.47
C ARG A 70 -6.59 -7.53 18.94
N ALA A 71 -5.57 -8.31 19.27
CA ALA A 71 -5.17 -8.57 20.66
C ALA A 71 -4.35 -7.39 21.27
N TRP A 72 -4.73 -6.15 20.98
CA TRP A 72 -4.04 -4.94 21.46
C TRP A 72 -4.64 -4.44 22.76
N ARG A 73 -3.78 -3.89 23.63
CA ARG A 73 -4.24 -3.12 24.78
C ARG A 73 -4.65 -1.72 24.32
N ALA A 74 -5.48 -1.04 25.12
CA ALA A 74 -5.95 0.32 24.82
C ALA A 74 -4.80 1.32 24.55
N GLU A 75 -3.64 1.11 25.17
CA GLU A 75 -2.43 1.92 24.94
C GLU A 75 -1.88 1.77 23.53
N THR A 76 -1.63 0.53 23.06
CA THR A 76 -1.16 0.26 21.69
C THR A 76 -2.14 0.78 20.64
N GLN A 77 -3.44 0.62 20.89
CA GLN A 77 -4.46 1.16 19.99
C GLN A 77 -4.43 2.69 19.94
N ARG A 78 -4.28 3.35 21.09
CA ARG A 78 -4.16 4.82 21.16
C ARG A 78 -2.90 5.31 20.46
N GLU A 79 -1.78 4.62 20.65
CA GLU A 79 -0.51 4.89 19.97
C GLU A 79 -0.70 4.88 18.45
N VAL A 80 -1.28 3.82 17.90
CA VAL A 80 -1.57 3.70 16.46
C VAL A 80 -2.51 4.80 15.99
N LEU A 81 -3.62 5.05 16.67
CA LEU A 81 -4.54 6.13 16.27
C LEU A 81 -3.86 7.50 16.25
N LEU A 82 -3.01 7.81 17.24
CA LEU A 82 -2.26 9.07 17.29
C LEU A 82 -1.22 9.16 16.16
N SER A 83 -0.55 8.07 15.81
CA SER A 83 0.40 8.06 14.71
C SER A 83 -0.28 8.30 13.37
N LEU A 84 -1.50 7.78 13.15
CA LEU A 84 -2.31 8.05 11.96
C LEU A 84 -2.70 9.53 11.82
N TYR A 85 -2.76 10.30 12.91
CA TYR A 85 -2.93 11.77 12.83
C TYR A 85 -1.64 12.51 12.47
N ALA A 86 -0.50 11.98 12.89
CA ALA A 86 0.79 12.66 12.85
C ALA A 86 1.57 12.37 11.56
N ILE A 87 1.48 11.15 11.03
CA ILE A 87 2.21 10.75 9.83
C ILE A 87 1.78 11.57 8.61
N ARG A 88 2.71 11.79 7.68
CA ARG A 88 2.48 12.60 6.48
C ARG A 88 3.08 11.92 5.28
N TYR A 89 2.24 11.68 4.28
CA TYR A 89 2.67 11.11 3.02
C TYR A 89 3.74 12.01 2.33
N PRO A 90 4.82 11.44 1.73
CA PRO A 90 5.15 10.01 1.60
C PRO A 90 5.99 9.43 2.76
N ASP A 91 6.22 10.18 3.84
CA ASP A 91 7.09 9.77 4.94
C ASP A 91 6.56 8.53 5.67
N THR A 92 7.43 7.57 5.91
CA THR A 92 7.17 6.32 6.63
C THR A 92 7.97 6.22 7.94
N LEU A 93 8.90 7.15 8.20
CA LEU A 93 9.83 7.08 9.33
C LEU A 93 9.14 7.14 10.69
N LEU A 94 7.95 7.76 10.79
CA LEU A 94 7.19 7.76 12.04
C LEU A 94 6.84 6.34 12.52
N ILE A 95 6.77 5.37 11.60
CA ILE A 95 6.56 3.95 11.97
C ILE A 95 7.69 3.48 12.90
N GLU A 96 8.92 3.98 12.77
CA GLU A 96 10.04 3.61 13.65
C GLU A 96 9.75 3.89 15.13
N SER A 97 8.97 4.93 15.41
CA SER A 97 8.63 5.36 16.77
C SER A 97 7.58 4.48 17.45
N LEU A 98 6.91 3.61 16.70
CA LEU A 98 5.89 2.71 17.22
C LEU A 98 6.50 1.55 18.01
N THR A 99 5.82 1.11 19.05
CA THR A 99 6.16 -0.11 19.78
C THR A 99 6.14 -1.33 18.88
N ASP A 100 6.90 -2.37 19.24
CA ASP A 100 6.95 -3.64 18.49
C ASP A 100 5.56 -4.25 18.29
N LYS A 101 4.66 -4.08 19.28
CA LYS A 101 3.28 -4.58 19.19
C LYS A 101 2.43 -3.82 18.17
N ALA A 102 2.65 -2.52 18.00
CA ALA A 102 1.99 -1.71 16.98
C ALA A 102 2.55 -1.98 15.57
N ARG A 103 3.84 -2.33 15.47
CA ARG A 103 4.52 -2.68 14.21
C ARG A 103 4.39 -4.14 13.81
N SER A 104 3.81 -5.00 14.65
CA SER A 104 3.92 -6.45 14.48
C SER A 104 3.30 -7.02 13.19
N ASP A 105 2.47 -6.23 12.50
CA ASP A 105 1.79 -6.64 11.28
C ASP A 105 1.77 -5.48 10.27
N ILE A 106 2.62 -5.59 9.24
CA ILE A 106 2.66 -4.58 8.18
C ILE A 106 1.38 -4.55 7.34
N ARG A 107 0.73 -5.68 7.08
CA ARG A 107 -0.48 -5.71 6.24
C ARG A 107 -1.56 -4.86 6.89
N ARG A 108 -1.76 -5.06 8.20
CA ARG A 108 -2.68 -4.27 9.02
C ARG A 108 -2.29 -2.79 9.06
N LEU A 109 -1.05 -2.47 9.43
CA LEU A 109 -0.62 -1.07 9.60
C LEU A 109 -0.69 -0.27 8.28
N SER A 110 -0.28 -0.89 7.17
CA SER A 110 -0.34 -0.26 5.85
C SER A 110 -1.78 -0.04 5.36
N ALA A 111 -2.72 -0.94 5.67
CA ALA A 111 -4.14 -0.73 5.40
C ALA A 111 -4.72 0.44 6.21
N TYR A 112 -4.34 0.58 7.49
CA TYR A 112 -4.76 1.73 8.29
C TYR A 112 -4.24 3.03 7.71
N LEU A 113 -2.97 3.05 7.28
CA LEU A 113 -2.39 4.21 6.60
C LEU A 113 -3.13 4.52 5.29
N HIS A 114 -3.46 3.49 4.51
CA HIS A 114 -4.20 3.61 3.27
C HIS A 114 -5.58 4.23 3.49
N PHE A 115 -6.44 3.66 4.33
CA PHE A 115 -7.80 4.19 4.52
C PHE A 115 -7.86 5.51 5.27
N THR A 116 -6.82 5.90 6.00
CA THR A 116 -6.81 7.21 6.70
C THR A 116 -6.26 8.35 5.85
N HIS A 117 -5.45 8.07 4.82
CA HIS A 117 -4.78 9.08 3.98
C HIS A 117 -5.07 8.96 2.48
N HIS A 118 -5.57 7.81 2.04
CA HIS A 118 -5.87 7.42 0.65
C HIS A 118 -4.66 7.39 -0.31
N THR A 119 -3.45 7.64 0.18
CA THR A 119 -2.24 7.73 -0.64
C THR A 119 -1.19 6.66 -0.34
N TYR A 120 -1.18 6.09 0.87
CA TYR A 120 -0.27 4.98 1.19
C TYR A 120 -0.71 3.69 0.49
N SER A 121 0.23 2.82 0.14
CA SER A 121 -0.04 1.54 -0.49
C SER A 121 -0.23 0.45 0.55
N ILE A 122 -1.26 -0.40 0.41
CA ILE A 122 -1.43 -1.57 1.29
C ILE A 122 -0.30 -2.57 1.04
N TRP A 123 0.34 -3.13 2.06
CA TRP A 123 1.37 -4.13 1.86
C TRP A 123 0.77 -5.42 1.33
N ASP A 124 1.23 -5.84 0.16
CA ASP A 124 0.77 -7.03 -0.55
C ASP A 124 1.96 -7.73 -1.23
N ASP A 125 2.08 -9.03 -1.01
CA ASP A 125 3.22 -9.80 -1.49
C ASP A 125 3.18 -10.00 -3.01
N ASP A 126 1.98 -10.05 -3.61
CA ASP A 126 1.86 -10.14 -5.06
C ASP A 126 2.24 -8.82 -5.73
N THR A 127 1.84 -7.68 -5.16
CA THR A 127 2.33 -6.35 -5.59
C THR A 127 3.86 -6.28 -5.50
N ARG A 128 4.46 -6.79 -4.42
CA ARG A 128 5.92 -6.87 -4.25
C ARG A 128 6.58 -7.72 -5.34
N LYS A 129 6.01 -8.88 -5.69
CA LYS A 129 6.48 -9.71 -6.82
C LYS A 129 6.32 -8.99 -8.15
N GLY A 130 5.23 -8.26 -8.34
CA GLY A 130 4.99 -7.42 -9.52
C GLY A 130 6.10 -6.38 -9.69
N LEU A 131 6.48 -5.68 -8.62
CA LEU A 131 7.64 -4.78 -8.62
C LEU A 131 8.94 -5.50 -8.99
N GLY A 132 9.16 -6.71 -8.47
CA GLY A 132 10.32 -7.54 -8.82
C GLY A 132 10.40 -7.85 -10.32
N LYS A 133 9.27 -8.14 -10.98
CA LYS A 133 9.22 -8.33 -12.45
C LYS A 133 9.62 -7.08 -13.24
N LEU A 134 9.45 -5.90 -12.65
CA LEU A 134 9.87 -4.61 -13.21
C LEU A 134 11.32 -4.24 -12.84
N GLY A 135 12.06 -5.15 -12.20
CA GLY A 135 13.44 -4.93 -11.76
C GLY A 135 13.57 -4.19 -10.43
N ILE A 136 12.50 -4.09 -9.65
CA ILE A 136 12.50 -3.44 -8.33
C ILE A 136 12.31 -4.50 -7.23
N ASP A 137 13.44 -4.98 -6.71
CA ASP A 137 13.43 -5.99 -5.66
C ASP A 137 13.22 -5.36 -4.27
N ILE A 138 12.03 -5.60 -3.71
CA ILE A 138 11.70 -5.23 -2.33
C ILE A 138 11.79 -6.48 -1.43
N PRO A 139 12.51 -6.42 -0.29
CA PRO A 139 12.58 -7.53 0.66
C PRO A 139 11.23 -7.93 1.23
N GLU A 140 11.08 -9.21 1.57
CA GLU A 140 9.93 -9.70 2.33
C GLU A 140 9.94 -9.16 3.76
N MET A 141 8.74 -8.96 4.30
CA MET A 141 8.57 -8.33 5.59
C MET A 141 7.25 -8.74 6.24
N LYS A 142 7.27 -8.98 7.55
CA LYS A 142 6.08 -9.26 8.37
C LYS A 142 5.81 -8.15 9.38
N GLU A 143 6.86 -7.69 10.05
CA GLU A 143 6.82 -6.55 10.96
C GLU A 143 7.15 -5.27 10.21
N ALA A 144 6.47 -4.17 10.51
CA ALA A 144 6.60 -2.93 9.77
C ALA A 144 7.97 -2.25 9.99
N ASP A 145 8.89 -2.47 9.05
CA ASP A 145 10.12 -1.69 8.89
C ASP A 145 9.84 -0.45 8.03
N PRO A 146 10.12 0.76 8.54
CA PRO A 146 9.82 2.01 7.84
C PRO A 146 10.59 2.18 6.53
N PHE A 147 11.80 1.63 6.43
CA PHE A 147 12.66 1.78 5.25
C PHE A 147 12.21 0.84 4.13
N ILE A 148 11.92 -0.42 4.46
CA ILE A 148 11.40 -1.40 3.49
C ILE A 148 10.01 -0.95 2.99
N TYR A 149 9.12 -0.56 3.90
CA TYR A 149 7.80 -0.04 3.52
C TYR A 149 7.90 1.26 2.72
N GLY A 150 8.80 2.16 3.11
CA GLY A 150 9.07 3.40 2.36
C GLY A 150 9.56 3.14 0.93
N ALA A 151 10.44 2.15 0.75
CA ALA A 151 10.89 1.72 -0.57
C ALA A 151 9.73 1.15 -1.41
N TYR A 152 8.87 0.34 -0.81
CA TYR A 152 7.68 -0.20 -1.47
C TYR A 152 6.72 0.91 -1.94
N VAL A 153 6.37 1.85 -1.06
CA VAL A 153 5.50 3.00 -1.41
C VAL A 153 6.14 3.87 -2.49
N SER A 154 7.42 4.21 -2.34
CA SER A 154 8.14 5.07 -3.29
C SER A 154 8.31 4.42 -4.66
N SER A 155 8.38 3.09 -4.72
CA SER A 155 8.47 2.36 -6.00
C SER A 155 7.18 2.47 -6.81
N ILE A 156 6.03 2.41 -6.13
CA ILE A 156 4.72 2.59 -6.79
C ILE A 156 4.54 4.06 -7.23
N GLU A 157 5.05 5.03 -6.46
CA GLU A 157 5.09 6.42 -6.91
C GLU A 157 5.92 6.63 -8.16
N LEU A 158 7.12 6.04 -8.19
CA LEU A 158 7.99 6.12 -9.36
C LEU A 158 7.27 5.61 -10.62
N LEU A 159 6.50 4.52 -10.51
CA LEU A 159 5.71 4.00 -11.61
C LEU A 159 4.61 4.97 -12.05
N LYS A 160 3.95 5.66 -11.11
CA LYS A 160 2.95 6.68 -11.44
C LYS A 160 3.57 7.89 -12.15
N ASP A 161 4.78 8.25 -11.80
CA ASP A 161 5.50 9.39 -12.38
C ASP A 161 6.02 9.11 -13.80
N VAL A 162 6.38 7.85 -14.08
CA VAL A 162 6.89 7.43 -15.39
C VAL A 162 5.83 6.83 -16.31
N ALA A 163 4.62 6.59 -15.81
CA ALA A 163 3.52 6.01 -16.58
C ALA A 163 3.13 6.89 -17.78
N PRO A 164 2.89 6.29 -18.95
CA PRO A 164 2.33 6.99 -20.10
C PRO A 164 0.97 7.64 -19.80
N PHE A 165 0.63 8.69 -20.55
CA PHE A 165 -0.68 9.37 -20.39
C PHE A 165 -1.88 8.45 -20.62
N THR A 166 -1.72 7.39 -21.43
CA THR A 166 -2.77 6.38 -21.68
C THR A 166 -3.15 5.57 -20.44
N CYS A 167 -2.31 5.58 -19.40
CA CYS A 167 -2.56 4.91 -18.13
C CYS A 167 -3.42 5.74 -17.15
N PHE A 168 -3.79 6.97 -17.51
CA PHE A 168 -4.63 7.82 -16.67
C PHE A 168 -6.10 7.52 -16.94
N LEU A 169 -6.67 6.66 -16.11
CA LEU A 169 -8.10 6.36 -16.11
C LEU A 169 -8.82 7.28 -15.12
N GLU A 170 -10.01 7.73 -15.51
CA GLU A 170 -10.95 8.33 -14.56
C GLU A 170 -11.61 7.18 -13.78
N HIS A 171 -11.37 7.13 -12.47
CA HIS A 171 -11.93 6.11 -11.58
C HIS A 171 -12.13 6.69 -10.19
N ASP A 172 -13.09 6.13 -9.45
CA ASP A 172 -13.44 6.53 -8.09
C ASP A 172 -12.45 6.08 -7.01
N VAL A 173 -11.39 5.34 -7.38
CA VAL A 173 -10.38 4.86 -6.44
C VAL A 173 -9.09 5.69 -6.51
N PRO A 174 -8.33 5.79 -5.40
CA PRO A 174 -7.06 6.49 -5.43
C PRO A 174 -6.12 5.91 -6.49
N ARG A 175 -5.41 6.77 -7.23
CA ARG A 175 -4.44 6.35 -8.24
C ARG A 175 -3.39 5.37 -7.68
N GLN A 176 -3.08 5.47 -6.39
CA GLN A 176 -2.22 4.50 -5.72
C GLN A 176 -2.77 3.08 -5.79
N ARG A 177 -4.06 2.94 -5.50
CA ARG A 177 -4.75 1.64 -5.50
C ARG A 177 -4.74 1.05 -6.90
N LEU A 178 -4.94 1.87 -7.93
CA LEU A 178 -4.91 1.43 -9.32
C LEU A 178 -3.59 0.72 -9.66
N PHE A 179 -2.46 1.40 -9.44
CA PHE A 179 -1.14 0.85 -9.74
C PHE A 179 -0.82 -0.37 -8.87
N GLN A 180 -1.15 -0.30 -7.58
CA GLN A 180 -0.98 -1.41 -6.66
C GLN A 180 -1.75 -2.66 -7.11
N SER A 181 -3.05 -2.55 -7.39
CA SER A 181 -3.87 -3.69 -7.78
C SER A 181 -3.44 -4.28 -9.12
N ALA A 182 -3.05 -3.43 -10.07
CA ALA A 182 -2.47 -3.92 -11.33
C ALA A 182 -1.14 -4.67 -11.12
N LEU A 183 -0.27 -4.17 -10.24
CA LEU A 183 0.98 -4.85 -9.88
C LEU A 183 0.72 -6.20 -9.20
N ALA A 184 -0.30 -6.29 -8.35
CA ALA A 184 -0.70 -7.54 -7.72
C ALA A 184 -1.12 -8.60 -8.75
N ALA A 185 -1.99 -8.24 -9.70
CA ALA A 185 -2.31 -9.13 -10.83
C ALA A 185 -1.04 -9.53 -11.61
N TYR A 186 -0.20 -8.54 -11.96
CA TYR A 186 1.02 -8.79 -12.71
C TYR A 186 1.98 -9.73 -11.98
N GLY A 187 2.09 -9.60 -10.64
CA GLY A 187 2.91 -10.45 -9.80
C GLY A 187 2.42 -11.90 -9.69
N ARG A 188 1.12 -12.14 -9.86
CA ARG A 188 0.52 -13.49 -9.86
C ARG A 188 0.75 -14.25 -11.17
N GLU A 189 1.04 -13.56 -12.27
CA GLU A 189 1.32 -14.21 -13.55
C GLU A 189 2.58 -15.10 -13.44
N SER A 190 2.63 -16.20 -14.20
CA SER A 190 3.78 -17.13 -14.21
C SER A 190 4.94 -16.65 -15.07
#